data_AF-A0ABC8M8F5-F1
#
_entry.id   AF-A0ABC8M8F5-F1
#
_cell.length_a   1.000
_cell.length_b   1.000
_cell.length_c   1.000
_cell.angle_alpha   90.00
_cell.angle_beta   90.00
_cell.angle_gamma   90.00
#
_symmetry.space_group_name_H-M   'P 1'
#
loop_
_entity.id
_entity.type
_entity.pdbx_description
1 polymer ?
#
loop_
_entity_poly.entity_id
_entity_poly.type
_entity_poly.pdbx_seq_one_letter_code
_entity_poly.pdbx_strand_id
1 'polypeptide(L)'
;METFVFLWLLLMFFTHLASSLTQDFSFIGFKKATPNLIMSGVTEIANTGAIRLTTDTSRVIGHAFYSLPIRFKPIGQNRALSFSTSFVIAMVPEYVTLGGHGLAFSITPSPNLPGSLSSQYLGLLNSSRANISSNFFAVEFDTVKDLEFEDINDNHVGIDINSLESSISTPAAYFLPNSTKKELFLDSGRVIQAWIDYDSDKKRLDVKISPLSDKPKLSLLSYNVDLSPVFGDEMYVGFSASTGLLASSHYILGWNFNMSGEALSLSLPSLPRVPRPLKKKKSPGLILGVSLSCSLLIIAVIAVAVMFGIKKAKDEDRVEEWELDFGPHRFSYRELKKATNGFGDKELLGWQSGDIRDVVDRRLNGEYDEDEVVMVIKLGLLCSNNSPEVRPTMRQVVMYLEKQFPSPEVVPAPDFLDANDSMCLDDASGGNAGEFEDFVDSARFYSGPNQTSTSSSIFSFAGKTKTDGR
;
A
#
# COMPACT_ATOMS: atom_id res chain seq x y z
N MET A 1 -8.18 -19.29 81.61
CA MET A 1 -8.32 -18.09 80.74
C MET A 1 -7.33 -18.17 79.59
N GLU A 2 -6.06 -18.44 79.84
CA GLU A 2 -5.01 -18.55 78.82
C GLU A 2 -5.23 -19.65 77.76
N THR A 3 -5.72 -20.82 78.16
CA THR A 3 -6.06 -21.91 77.23
C THR A 3 -7.20 -21.56 76.27
N PHE A 4 -8.14 -20.71 76.72
CA PHE A 4 -9.28 -20.27 75.92
C PHE A 4 -8.86 -19.20 74.90
N VAL A 5 -7.93 -18.31 75.28
CA VAL A 5 -7.34 -17.31 74.39
C VAL A 5 -6.48 -17.97 73.32
N PHE A 6 -5.68 -18.98 73.70
CA PHE A 6 -4.87 -19.73 72.73
C PHE A 6 -5.74 -20.50 71.72
N LEU A 7 -6.80 -21.18 72.18
CA LEU A 7 -7.73 -21.87 71.29
C LEU A 7 -8.46 -20.90 70.35
N TRP A 8 -8.82 -19.71 70.83
CA TRP A 8 -9.47 -18.67 70.03
C TRP A 8 -8.52 -18.05 68.99
N LEU A 9 -7.26 -17.83 69.35
CA LEU A 9 -6.21 -17.40 68.41
C LEU A 9 -5.89 -18.48 67.38
N LEU A 10 -5.88 -19.75 67.78
CA LEU A 10 -5.71 -20.89 66.87
C LEU A 10 -6.91 -21.00 65.91
N LEU A 11 -8.15 -20.83 66.41
CA LEU A 11 -9.35 -20.81 65.59
C LEU A 11 -9.31 -19.65 64.59
N MET A 12 -8.93 -18.44 65.03
CA MET A 12 -8.72 -17.26 64.17
C MET A 12 -7.65 -17.51 63.11
N PHE A 13 -6.58 -18.22 63.46
CA PHE A 13 -5.51 -18.59 62.53
C PHE A 13 -6.00 -19.60 61.48
N PHE A 14 -6.77 -20.62 61.90
CA PHE A 14 -7.37 -21.59 60.98
C PHE A 14 -8.51 -21.01 60.12
N THR A 15 -9.30 -20.04 60.63
CA THR A 15 -10.31 -19.34 59.82
C THR A 15 -9.68 -18.38 58.82
N HIS A 16 -8.56 -17.72 59.18
CA HIS A 16 -7.76 -16.95 58.22
C HIS A 16 -7.08 -17.82 57.16
N LEU A 17 -6.61 -19.02 57.54
CA LEU A 17 -5.99 -19.97 56.59
C LEU A 17 -7.03 -20.61 55.66
N ALA A 18 -8.24 -20.91 56.16
CA ALA A 18 -9.33 -21.44 55.34
C ALA A 18 -9.89 -20.39 54.35
N SER A 19 -9.84 -19.11 54.70
CA SER A 19 -10.28 -18.01 53.82
C SER A 19 -9.28 -17.67 52.72
N SER A 20 -8.05 -18.21 52.76
CA SER A 20 -7.03 -17.95 51.73
C SER A 20 -7.08 -18.94 50.54
N LEU A 21 -8.08 -19.83 50.49
CA LEU A 21 -8.10 -20.93 49.51
C LEU A 21 -9.10 -20.75 48.35
N THR A 22 -10.02 -19.79 48.43
CA THR A 22 -11.01 -19.52 47.36
C THR A 22 -10.84 -18.10 46.81
N GLN A 23 -10.12 -17.96 45.70
CA GLN A 23 -9.94 -16.70 44.98
C GLN A 23 -11.07 -16.51 43.97
N ASP A 24 -12.26 -16.21 44.48
CA ASP A 24 -13.46 -15.93 43.70
C ASP A 24 -13.81 -14.43 43.79
N PHE A 25 -14.33 -13.84 42.72
CA PHE A 25 -14.81 -12.45 42.75
C PHE A 25 -16.01 -12.21 41.84
N SER A 26 -16.72 -11.12 42.11
CA SER A 26 -17.87 -10.68 41.34
C SER A 26 -17.89 -9.16 41.19
N PHE A 27 -18.03 -8.71 39.95
CA PHE A 27 -18.16 -7.31 39.56
C PHE A 27 -19.46 -7.11 38.78
N ILE A 28 -20.44 -6.48 39.42
CA ILE A 28 -21.67 -5.98 38.77
C ILE A 28 -21.44 -4.50 38.43
N GLY A 29 -20.67 -4.28 37.36
CA GLY A 29 -20.08 -2.98 37.04
C GLY A 29 -18.87 -2.62 37.93
N PHE A 30 -18.21 -1.51 37.60
CA PHE A 30 -16.84 -1.23 38.02
C PHE A 30 -16.63 0.13 38.73
N LYS A 31 -17.69 0.89 39.02
CA LYS A 31 -17.56 2.23 39.65
C LYS A 31 -16.74 2.27 40.95
N LYS A 32 -16.65 1.14 41.66
CA LYS A 32 -15.90 0.99 42.92
C LYS A 32 -14.83 -0.11 42.83
N ALA A 33 -14.52 -0.59 41.64
CA ALA A 33 -13.64 -1.74 41.43
C ALA A 33 -12.16 -1.37 41.24
N THR A 34 -11.82 -0.08 41.13
CA THR A 34 -10.46 0.41 40.88
C THR A 34 -9.38 -0.16 41.80
N PRO A 35 -9.58 -0.33 43.13
CA PRO A 35 -8.55 -0.93 43.99
C PRO A 35 -8.22 -2.39 43.66
N ASN A 36 -9.14 -3.08 42.98
CA ASN A 36 -9.06 -4.51 42.66
C ASN A 36 -8.65 -4.77 41.21
N LEU A 37 -8.29 -3.71 40.47
CA LEU A 37 -7.96 -3.80 39.05
C LEU A 37 -6.65 -3.08 38.73
N ILE A 38 -5.82 -3.72 37.92
CA ILE A 38 -4.65 -3.13 37.28
C ILE A 38 -5.06 -2.76 35.85
N MET A 39 -5.13 -1.47 35.55
CA MET A 39 -5.48 -0.96 34.23
C MET A 39 -4.25 -0.33 33.56
N SER A 40 -4.08 -0.59 32.27
CA SER A 40 -3.00 0.02 31.46
C SER A 40 -3.47 0.32 30.03
N GLY A 41 -2.63 1.03 29.27
CA GLY A 41 -3.00 1.54 27.95
C GLY A 41 -4.00 2.69 28.04
N VAL A 42 -4.99 2.71 27.15
CA VAL A 42 -6.07 3.72 27.16
C VAL A 42 -7.29 3.34 28.01
N THR A 43 -7.17 2.27 28.79
CA THR A 43 -8.28 1.71 29.58
C THR A 43 -8.79 2.71 30.61
N GLU A 44 -10.11 2.89 30.66
CA GLU A 44 -10.77 3.75 31.63
C GLU A 44 -12.08 3.12 32.16
N ILE A 45 -12.56 3.60 33.31
CA ILE A 45 -13.91 3.29 33.78
C ILE A 45 -14.83 4.40 33.32
N ALA A 46 -15.74 4.07 32.40
CA ALA A 46 -16.74 5.00 31.91
C ALA A 46 -17.66 5.48 33.03
N ASN A 47 -18.27 6.66 32.86
CA ASN A 47 -19.24 7.21 33.81
C ASN A 47 -20.45 6.29 34.09
N THR A 48 -20.77 5.38 33.16
CA THR A 48 -21.79 4.35 33.32
C THR A 48 -21.38 3.28 34.34
N GLY A 49 -20.08 3.11 34.56
CA GLY A 49 -19.51 2.05 35.39
C GLY A 49 -19.01 0.84 34.60
N ALA A 50 -18.98 0.88 33.28
CA ALA A 50 -18.32 -0.14 32.46
C ALA A 50 -16.81 0.14 32.37
N ILE A 51 -15.99 -0.90 32.27
CA ILE A 51 -14.61 -0.74 31.79
C ILE A 51 -14.68 -0.52 30.28
N ARG A 52 -13.96 0.48 29.79
CA ARG A 52 -13.70 0.72 28.37
C ARG A 52 -12.22 0.44 28.15
N LEU A 53 -11.92 -0.70 27.52
CA LEU A 53 -10.55 -1.12 27.24
C LEU A 53 -9.93 -0.25 26.14
N THR A 54 -10.70 0.07 25.09
CA THR A 54 -10.22 0.91 23.98
C THR A 54 -11.21 2.01 23.60
N THR A 55 -10.71 2.99 22.85
CA THR A 55 -11.48 4.12 22.36
C THR A 55 -11.72 4.06 20.85
N ASP A 56 -12.34 5.09 20.30
CA ASP A 56 -12.42 5.36 18.85
C ASP A 56 -11.10 5.92 18.28
N THR A 57 -9.97 5.65 18.95
CA THR A 57 -8.63 6.02 18.50
C THR A 57 -8.02 4.84 17.76
N SER A 58 -7.36 5.09 16.62
CA SER A 58 -6.68 4.05 15.86
C SER A 58 -5.42 3.57 16.59
N ARG A 59 -5.12 2.27 16.48
CA ARG A 59 -3.88 1.60 16.93
C ARG A 59 -3.51 1.77 18.41
N VAL A 60 -4.51 1.88 19.28
CA VAL A 60 -4.34 1.84 20.74
C VAL A 60 -4.54 0.43 21.31
N ILE A 61 -3.99 0.21 22.49
CA ILE A 61 -4.16 -0.98 23.33
C ILE A 61 -4.76 -0.60 24.68
N GLY A 62 -5.45 -1.53 25.32
CA GLY A 62 -5.86 -1.37 26.70
C GLY A 62 -6.07 -2.69 27.42
N HIS A 63 -5.62 -2.73 28.66
CA HIS A 63 -5.68 -3.90 29.51
C HIS A 63 -6.40 -3.59 30.82
N ALA A 64 -7.14 -4.58 31.33
CA ALA A 64 -7.70 -4.57 32.69
C ALA A 64 -7.54 -5.97 33.31
N PHE A 65 -6.66 -6.08 34.30
CA PHE A 65 -6.40 -7.32 35.03
C PHE A 65 -6.88 -7.23 36.47
N TYR A 66 -7.32 -8.36 37.04
CA TYR A 66 -7.54 -8.46 38.48
C TYR A 66 -6.21 -8.23 39.22
N SER A 67 -6.22 -7.45 40.30
CA SER A 67 -4.97 -6.96 40.90
C SER A 67 -4.17 -8.00 41.68
N LEU A 68 -4.82 -9.08 42.11
CA LEU A 68 -4.18 -10.18 42.84
C LEU A 68 -3.98 -11.39 41.92
N PRO A 69 -2.83 -12.06 41.97
CA PRO A 69 -2.63 -13.27 41.19
C PRO A 69 -3.51 -14.42 41.73
N ILE A 70 -3.98 -15.26 40.82
CA ILE A 70 -4.81 -16.42 41.09
C ILE A 70 -3.98 -17.69 41.03
N ARG A 71 -4.13 -18.56 42.03
CA ARG A 71 -3.44 -19.85 42.09
C ARG A 71 -4.11 -20.89 41.19
N PHE A 72 -3.44 -21.26 40.11
CA PHE A 72 -3.93 -22.26 39.14
C PHE A 72 -3.39 -23.67 39.38
N LYS A 73 -2.42 -23.85 40.30
CA LYS A 73 -1.91 -25.18 40.68
C LYS A 73 -1.89 -25.37 42.20
N PRO A 74 -2.28 -26.57 42.71
CA PRO A 74 -2.08 -26.90 44.11
C PRO A 74 -0.60 -26.88 44.46
N ILE A 75 -0.28 -26.47 45.70
CA ILE A 75 1.11 -26.47 46.18
C ILE A 75 1.69 -27.89 46.07
N GLY A 76 2.83 -28.01 45.38
CA GLY A 76 3.53 -29.28 45.19
C GLY A 76 2.92 -30.20 44.13
N GLN A 77 1.93 -29.73 43.35
CA GLN A 77 1.35 -30.50 42.25
C GLN A 77 1.48 -29.74 40.92
N ASN A 78 1.91 -30.43 39.88
CA ASN A 78 2.02 -29.84 38.53
C ASN A 78 0.73 -30.01 37.71
N ARG A 79 -0.44 -29.84 38.35
CA ARG A 79 -1.75 -30.07 37.74
C ARG A 79 -2.57 -28.79 37.81
N ALA A 80 -3.12 -28.37 36.67
CA ALA A 80 -4.03 -27.22 36.64
C ALA A 80 -5.33 -27.49 37.41
N LEU A 81 -5.82 -26.48 38.11
CA LEU A 81 -7.13 -26.45 38.73
C LEU A 81 -8.22 -26.12 37.69
N SER A 82 -9.44 -26.59 37.95
CA SER A 82 -10.61 -26.14 37.21
C SER A 82 -10.87 -24.66 37.49
N PHE A 83 -11.48 -23.97 36.54
CA PHE A 83 -11.96 -22.60 36.75
C PHE A 83 -13.20 -22.33 35.89
N SER A 84 -13.97 -21.34 36.30
CA SER A 84 -15.11 -20.84 35.54
C SER A 84 -15.11 -19.32 35.59
N THR A 85 -15.40 -18.69 34.46
CA THR A 85 -15.62 -17.24 34.41
C THR A 85 -16.81 -16.91 33.53
N SER A 86 -17.52 -15.86 33.91
CA SER A 86 -18.57 -15.25 33.10
C SER A 86 -18.37 -13.75 33.05
N PHE A 87 -18.53 -13.16 31.87
CA PHE A 87 -18.38 -11.72 31.71
C PHE A 87 -19.26 -11.22 30.57
N VAL A 88 -19.55 -9.92 30.60
CA VAL A 88 -20.39 -9.29 29.59
C VAL A 88 -19.58 -8.26 28.85
N ILE A 89 -19.50 -8.42 27.53
CA ILE A 89 -18.79 -7.55 26.61
C ILE A 89 -19.75 -6.78 25.71
N ALA A 90 -19.25 -5.68 25.16
CA ALA A 90 -19.85 -5.03 23.98
C ALA A 90 -18.73 -4.39 23.16
N MET A 91 -18.78 -4.55 21.84
CA MET A 91 -17.81 -3.95 20.92
C MET A 91 -18.54 -2.98 20.00
N VAL A 92 -18.14 -1.72 20.06
CA VAL A 92 -18.82 -0.62 19.36
C VAL A 92 -17.85 -0.02 18.34
N PRO A 93 -17.98 -0.38 17.05
CA PRO A 93 -17.10 0.13 16.01
C PRO A 93 -17.38 1.62 15.76
N GLU A 94 -16.35 2.40 15.41
CA GLU A 94 -16.51 3.83 15.07
C GLU A 94 -17.40 4.00 13.84
N TYR A 95 -17.20 3.15 12.84
CA TYR A 95 -18.03 3.04 11.65
C TYR A 95 -18.84 1.75 11.73
N VAL A 96 -20.14 1.83 11.42
CA VAL A 96 -21.03 0.66 11.44
C VAL A 96 -20.41 -0.44 10.57
N THR A 97 -20.25 -1.64 11.16
CA THR A 97 -19.63 -2.85 10.56
C THR A 97 -18.18 -2.69 10.08
N LEU A 98 -17.48 -1.65 10.54
CA LEU A 98 -16.12 -1.30 10.12
C LEU A 98 -15.33 -0.86 11.36
N GLY A 99 -14.91 -1.85 12.15
CA GLY A 99 -14.07 -1.68 13.32
C GLY A 99 -13.09 -2.85 13.47
N GLY A 100 -12.30 -2.83 14.54
CA GLY A 100 -11.34 -3.89 14.83
C GLY A 100 -10.39 -3.49 15.95
N HIS A 101 -9.55 -4.40 16.46
CA HIS A 101 -9.46 -5.81 16.03
C HIS A 101 -10.29 -6.74 16.90
N GLY A 102 -10.35 -6.50 18.20
CA GLY A 102 -11.14 -7.32 19.10
C GLY A 102 -10.69 -7.18 20.54
N LEU A 103 -11.09 -8.16 21.34
CA LEU A 103 -10.66 -8.30 22.73
C LEU A 103 -10.44 -9.77 23.06
N ALA A 104 -9.68 -10.02 24.11
CA ALA A 104 -9.45 -11.35 24.63
C ALA A 104 -9.57 -11.38 26.15
N PHE A 105 -10.19 -12.45 26.67
CA PHE A 105 -9.98 -12.85 28.06
C PHE A 105 -8.66 -13.61 28.14
N SER A 106 -7.76 -13.20 29.03
CA SER A 106 -6.39 -13.72 29.07
C SER A 106 -5.98 -14.15 30.48
N ILE A 107 -5.17 -15.22 30.53
CA ILE A 107 -4.49 -15.70 31.73
C ILE A 107 -2.98 -15.65 31.46
N THR A 108 -2.26 -14.82 32.21
CA THR A 108 -0.85 -14.47 31.93
C THR A 108 0.00 -14.48 33.21
N PRO A 109 1.33 -14.66 33.13
CA PRO A 109 2.19 -14.63 34.32
C PRO A 109 2.31 -13.24 34.96
N SER A 110 1.98 -12.19 34.22
CA SER A 110 2.07 -10.79 34.63
C SER A 110 0.88 -9.99 34.08
N PRO A 111 0.31 -9.05 34.86
CA PRO A 111 -0.77 -8.17 34.39
C PRO A 111 -0.23 -7.01 33.52
N ASN A 112 1.10 -6.81 33.51
CA ASN A 112 1.78 -5.89 32.61
C ASN A 112 2.36 -6.69 31.44
N LEU A 113 1.99 -6.29 30.22
CA LEU A 113 2.35 -6.96 28.97
C LEU A 113 3.29 -6.05 28.16
N PRO A 114 4.58 -5.93 28.53
CA PRO A 114 5.50 -5.04 27.85
C PRO A 114 5.74 -5.51 26.41
N GLY A 115 5.69 -4.57 25.46
CA GLY A 115 5.91 -4.86 24.05
C GLY A 115 4.70 -5.45 23.32
N SER A 116 3.54 -5.55 23.97
CA SER A 116 2.27 -5.88 23.32
C SER A 116 1.97 -4.88 22.20
N LEU A 117 1.56 -5.37 21.03
CA LEU A 117 1.21 -4.54 19.89
C LEU A 117 -0.30 -4.35 19.75
N SER A 118 -0.70 -3.27 19.09
CA SER A 118 -2.10 -3.07 18.69
C SER A 118 -2.43 -3.85 17.42
N SER A 119 -3.61 -3.62 16.84
CA SER A 119 -4.07 -4.32 15.64
C SER A 119 -4.23 -5.83 15.86
N GLN A 120 -3.76 -6.66 14.94
CA GLN A 120 -3.93 -8.13 14.96
C GLN A 120 -3.41 -8.82 16.24
N TYR A 121 -2.56 -8.16 17.02
CA TYR A 121 -1.95 -8.74 18.22
C TYR A 121 -2.85 -8.68 19.46
N LEU A 122 -4.06 -8.11 19.36
CA LEU A 122 -5.06 -7.96 20.43
C LEU A 122 -4.55 -7.31 21.73
N GLY A 123 -3.38 -6.67 21.72
CA GLY A 123 -2.72 -6.17 22.94
C GLY A 123 -2.13 -7.28 23.81
N LEU A 124 -1.86 -8.47 23.26
CA LEU A 124 -1.39 -9.63 24.03
C LEU A 124 0.10 -9.91 23.81
N LEU A 125 0.51 -10.06 22.56
CA LEU A 125 1.87 -10.46 22.18
C LEU A 125 2.57 -9.41 21.32
N ASN A 126 3.86 -9.64 21.04
CA ASN A 126 4.65 -8.83 20.12
C ASN A 126 4.84 -9.56 18.77
N SER A 127 5.46 -8.90 17.80
CA SER A 127 5.73 -9.44 16.45
C SER A 127 6.83 -10.51 16.38
N SER A 128 7.58 -10.73 17.47
CA SER A 128 8.57 -11.78 17.55
C SER A 128 7.89 -13.10 17.91
N ARG A 129 7.57 -13.89 16.88
CA ARG A 129 7.13 -15.28 17.00
C ARG A 129 8.07 -16.18 17.82
N ALA A 130 9.27 -15.69 18.16
CA ALA A 130 10.40 -16.51 18.61
C ALA A 130 10.79 -16.37 20.08
N ASN A 131 10.15 -15.52 20.91
CA ASN A 131 10.68 -15.33 22.28
C ASN A 131 9.68 -14.88 23.35
N ILE A 132 8.48 -15.47 23.38
CA ILE A 132 7.59 -15.34 24.54
C ILE A 132 7.63 -16.67 25.27
N SER A 133 8.09 -16.67 26.52
CA SER A 133 8.06 -17.87 27.37
C SER A 133 6.60 -18.30 27.61
N SER A 134 6.10 -19.15 26.71
CA SER A 134 5.38 -20.42 26.91
C SER A 134 4.29 -20.58 27.99
N ASN A 135 3.77 -19.51 28.59
CA ASN A 135 2.73 -19.58 29.62
C ASN A 135 1.60 -18.56 29.38
N PHE A 136 1.06 -18.53 28.17
CA PHE A 136 -0.03 -17.65 27.75
C PHE A 136 -1.26 -18.46 27.34
N PHE A 137 -2.42 -18.05 27.84
CA PHE A 137 -3.72 -18.56 27.42
C PHE A 137 -4.67 -17.39 27.19
N ALA A 138 -5.45 -17.46 26.11
CA ALA A 138 -6.55 -16.55 25.90
C ALA A 138 -7.75 -17.20 25.21
N VAL A 139 -8.91 -16.56 25.39
CA VAL A 139 -10.08 -16.75 24.53
C VAL A 139 -10.35 -15.41 23.86
N GLU A 140 -10.10 -15.37 22.56
CA GLU A 140 -10.25 -14.18 21.72
C GLU A 140 -11.66 -14.05 21.16
N PHE A 141 -12.07 -12.81 20.96
CA PHE A 141 -13.30 -12.40 20.30
C PHE A 141 -12.89 -11.44 19.19
N ASP A 142 -12.55 -12.00 18.03
CA ASP A 142 -11.96 -11.28 16.92
C ASP A 142 -13.02 -10.84 15.90
N THR A 143 -12.86 -9.59 15.44
CA THR A 143 -13.75 -8.90 14.50
C THR A 143 -13.06 -8.55 13.18
N VAL A 144 -11.84 -9.04 12.98
CA VAL A 144 -11.03 -8.86 11.78
C VAL A 144 -10.50 -10.23 11.34
N LYS A 145 -10.26 -10.37 10.03
CA LYS A 145 -9.61 -11.55 9.47
C LYS A 145 -8.17 -11.21 9.13
N ASP A 146 -7.25 -11.63 9.96
CA ASP A 146 -5.83 -11.48 9.78
C ASP A 146 -5.24 -12.78 9.19
N LEU A 147 -4.89 -12.75 7.90
CA LEU A 147 -4.35 -13.92 7.17
C LEU A 147 -3.03 -14.45 7.78
N GLU A 148 -2.30 -13.61 8.51
CA GLU A 148 -1.05 -13.99 9.17
C GLU A 148 -1.28 -15.00 10.31
N PHE A 149 -2.45 -14.98 10.95
CA PHE A 149 -2.83 -15.83 12.09
C PHE A 149 -3.86 -16.91 11.73
N GLU A 150 -4.03 -17.16 10.42
CA GLU A 150 -4.94 -18.19 9.89
C GLU A 150 -6.42 -18.03 10.30
N ASP A 151 -6.84 -16.79 10.51
CA ASP A 151 -8.22 -16.48 10.89
C ASP A 151 -9.24 -17.05 9.90
N ILE A 152 -10.23 -17.75 10.45
CA ILE A 152 -11.26 -18.41 9.65
C ILE A 152 -12.16 -17.38 8.94
N ASN A 153 -12.51 -16.29 9.62
CA ASN A 153 -13.32 -15.18 9.13
C ASN A 153 -13.09 -13.92 10.00
N ASP A 154 -13.81 -12.85 9.69
CA ASP A 154 -13.79 -11.54 10.37
C ASP A 154 -14.77 -11.44 11.56
N ASN A 155 -15.24 -12.57 12.09
CA ASN A 155 -16.18 -12.62 13.21
C ASN A 155 -16.13 -14.00 13.87
N HIS A 156 -15.10 -14.23 14.69
CA HIS A 156 -14.87 -15.53 15.31
C HIS A 156 -14.52 -15.44 16.80
N VAL A 157 -14.69 -16.57 17.46
CA VAL A 157 -14.17 -16.81 18.81
C VAL A 157 -13.10 -17.88 18.69
N GLY A 158 -11.96 -17.64 19.35
CA GLY A 158 -10.77 -18.46 19.27
C GLY A 158 -10.24 -18.88 20.65
N ILE A 159 -9.44 -19.95 20.69
CA ILE A 159 -8.71 -20.39 21.89
C ILE A 159 -7.22 -20.38 21.56
N ASP A 160 -6.51 -19.52 22.28
CA ASP A 160 -5.11 -19.21 22.03
C ASP A 160 -4.26 -19.80 23.14
N ILE A 161 -3.24 -20.57 22.75
CA ILE A 161 -2.31 -21.19 23.69
C ILE A 161 -0.91 -20.93 23.19
N ASN A 162 -0.18 -20.07 23.90
CA ASN A 162 1.20 -19.68 23.57
C ASN A 162 1.42 -19.12 22.15
N SER A 163 0.34 -18.77 21.44
CA SER A 163 0.32 -18.24 20.08
C SER A 163 -0.91 -17.36 19.90
N LEU A 164 -0.89 -16.45 18.92
CA LEU A 164 -2.10 -15.75 18.41
C LEU A 164 -2.80 -16.55 17.30
N GLU A 165 -2.12 -17.56 16.74
CA GLU A 165 -2.82 -18.55 15.92
C GLU A 165 -3.63 -19.45 16.83
N SER A 166 -4.95 -19.31 16.74
CA SER A 166 -5.93 -20.08 17.50
C SER A 166 -5.71 -21.59 17.37
N SER A 167 -5.60 -22.31 18.50
CA SER A 167 -5.59 -23.78 18.49
C SER A 167 -6.88 -24.37 17.92
N ILE A 168 -7.99 -23.66 18.13
CA ILE A 168 -9.31 -23.94 17.57
C ILE A 168 -10.13 -22.65 17.60
N SER A 169 -10.84 -22.38 16.51
CA SER A 169 -11.75 -21.24 16.39
C SER A 169 -13.08 -21.64 15.75
N THR A 170 -14.11 -20.81 15.92
CA THR A 170 -15.40 -20.97 15.25
C THR A 170 -16.08 -19.63 14.99
N PRO A 171 -16.88 -19.49 13.91
CA PRO A 171 -17.64 -18.27 13.68
C PRO A 171 -18.56 -17.97 14.87
N ALA A 172 -18.63 -16.69 15.26
CA ALA A 172 -19.38 -16.28 16.43
C ALA A 172 -20.89 -16.59 16.26
N ALA A 173 -21.41 -17.35 17.22
CA ALA A 173 -22.78 -17.81 17.23
C ALA A 173 -23.18 -18.26 18.65
N TYR A 174 -24.47 -18.43 18.88
CA TYR A 174 -25.00 -18.95 20.14
C TYR A 174 -26.07 -20.00 19.92
N PHE A 175 -26.29 -20.83 20.93
CA PHE A 175 -27.33 -21.85 20.91
C PHE A 175 -28.53 -21.40 21.75
N LEU A 176 -29.71 -21.49 21.15
CA LEU A 176 -30.98 -21.34 21.85
C LEU A 176 -31.30 -22.58 22.71
N PRO A 177 -32.25 -22.49 23.67
CA PRO A 177 -32.64 -23.64 24.51
C PRO A 177 -33.12 -24.86 23.73
N ASN A 178 -33.60 -24.67 22.49
CA ASN A 178 -34.02 -25.72 21.56
C ASN A 178 -32.87 -26.24 20.67
N SER A 179 -31.61 -25.98 21.04
CA SER A 179 -30.39 -26.37 20.30
C SER A 179 -30.25 -25.76 18.90
N THR A 180 -31.05 -24.75 18.54
CA THR A 180 -30.86 -24.02 17.28
C THR A 180 -29.65 -23.09 17.39
N LYS A 181 -28.69 -23.20 16.46
CA LYS A 181 -27.56 -22.28 16.34
C LYS A 181 -28.02 -20.98 15.66
N LYS A 182 -27.71 -19.83 16.26
CA LYS A 182 -27.99 -18.49 15.73
C LYS A 182 -26.68 -17.74 15.57
N GLU A 183 -26.47 -17.15 14.41
CA GLU A 183 -25.34 -16.28 14.13
C GLU A 183 -25.35 -15.05 15.05
N LEU A 184 -24.16 -14.59 15.41
CA LEU A 184 -23.95 -13.46 16.30
C LEU A 184 -22.80 -12.62 15.77
N PHE A 185 -23.03 -11.32 15.65
CA PHE A 185 -22.00 -10.36 15.23
C PHE A 185 -21.39 -9.70 16.46
N LEU A 186 -20.10 -9.94 16.65
CA LEU A 186 -19.33 -9.49 17.80
C LEU A 186 -19.27 -7.94 17.88
N ASP A 187 -19.15 -7.27 16.74
CA ASP A 187 -19.07 -5.82 16.57
C ASP A 187 -20.44 -5.11 16.49
N SER A 188 -21.53 -5.81 16.82
CA SER A 188 -22.90 -5.27 16.68
C SER A 188 -23.23 -4.11 17.63
N GLY A 189 -22.35 -3.78 18.58
CA GLY A 189 -22.61 -2.83 19.66
C GLY A 189 -23.61 -3.32 20.71
N ARG A 190 -24.12 -4.55 20.57
CA ARG A 190 -25.01 -5.19 21.55
C ARG A 190 -24.20 -5.88 22.63
N VAL A 191 -24.83 -6.06 23.78
CA VAL A 191 -24.23 -6.80 24.90
C VAL A 191 -24.20 -8.29 24.58
N ILE A 192 -23.08 -8.92 24.86
CA ILE A 192 -22.84 -10.35 24.68
C ILE A 192 -22.28 -10.86 26.00
N GLN A 193 -22.90 -11.88 26.57
CA GLN A 193 -22.35 -12.58 27.72
C GLN A 193 -21.55 -13.78 27.24
N ALA A 194 -20.38 -13.97 27.80
CA ALA A 194 -19.50 -15.11 27.56
C ALA A 194 -19.32 -15.91 28.85
N TRP A 195 -19.13 -17.22 28.68
CA TRP A 195 -18.77 -18.16 29.73
C TRP A 195 -17.60 -19.01 29.25
N ILE A 196 -16.59 -19.15 30.10
CA ILE A 196 -15.43 -20.01 29.86
C ILE A 196 -15.30 -20.94 31.07
N ASP A 197 -15.46 -22.24 30.83
CA ASP A 197 -15.40 -23.27 31.86
C ASP A 197 -14.28 -24.27 31.53
N TYR A 198 -13.29 -24.40 32.40
CA TYR A 198 -12.26 -25.42 32.31
C TYR A 198 -12.45 -26.50 33.37
N ASP A 199 -12.62 -27.75 32.93
CA ASP A 199 -12.67 -28.93 33.79
C ASP A 199 -11.33 -29.67 33.69
N SER A 200 -10.54 -29.62 34.76
CA SER A 200 -9.20 -30.22 34.78
C SER A 200 -9.19 -31.73 34.99
N ASP A 201 -10.31 -32.34 35.45
CA ASP A 201 -10.48 -33.79 35.50
C ASP A 201 -10.74 -34.35 34.11
N LYS A 202 -11.57 -33.65 33.34
CA LYS A 202 -11.88 -34.02 31.95
C LYS A 202 -10.89 -33.48 30.93
N LYS A 203 -10.00 -32.56 31.33
CA LYS A 203 -9.08 -31.80 30.46
C LYS A 203 -9.85 -31.18 29.30
N ARG A 204 -10.90 -30.43 29.64
CA ARG A 204 -11.84 -29.86 28.66
C ARG A 204 -12.14 -28.41 28.97
N LEU A 205 -12.02 -27.58 27.95
CA LEU A 205 -12.38 -26.17 27.97
C LEU A 205 -13.64 -25.97 27.13
N ASP A 206 -14.67 -25.39 27.74
CA ASP A 206 -15.95 -25.08 27.11
C ASP A 206 -16.13 -23.56 27.04
N VAL A 207 -16.36 -23.01 25.85
CA VAL A 207 -16.67 -21.59 25.64
C VAL A 207 -18.09 -21.44 25.14
N LYS A 208 -18.88 -20.57 25.77
CA LYS A 208 -20.25 -20.26 25.38
C LYS A 208 -20.42 -18.75 25.28
N ILE A 209 -21.24 -18.31 24.35
CA ILE A 209 -21.64 -16.90 24.24
C ILE A 209 -23.15 -16.79 24.01
N SER A 210 -23.76 -15.69 24.42
CA SER A 210 -25.19 -15.44 24.23
C SER A 210 -25.51 -13.94 24.38
N PRO A 211 -26.46 -13.39 23.61
CA PRO A 211 -27.01 -12.06 23.87
C PRO A 211 -28.05 -12.06 25.01
N LEU A 212 -28.27 -13.21 25.66
CA LEU A 212 -29.24 -13.42 26.74
C LEU A 212 -28.53 -13.64 28.09
N SER A 213 -29.27 -13.46 29.19
CA SER A 213 -28.74 -13.70 30.54
C SER A 213 -28.52 -15.18 30.86
N ASP A 214 -29.29 -16.06 30.21
CA ASP A 214 -29.23 -17.50 30.47
C ASP A 214 -28.05 -18.14 29.75
N LYS A 215 -27.24 -18.90 30.49
CA LYS A 215 -26.12 -19.68 29.96
C LYS A 215 -26.64 -20.77 29.00
N PRO A 216 -26.16 -20.81 27.75
CA PRO A 216 -26.54 -21.86 26.81
C PRO A 216 -26.19 -23.26 27.32
N LYS A 217 -27.03 -24.25 26.99
CA LYS A 217 -26.74 -25.66 27.29
C LYS A 217 -25.56 -26.18 26.46
N LEU A 218 -25.59 -25.91 25.16
CA LEU A 218 -24.53 -26.30 24.22
C LEU A 218 -23.42 -25.25 24.20
N SER A 219 -22.18 -25.72 24.14
CA SER A 219 -21.00 -24.86 23.99
C SER A 219 -20.86 -24.39 22.54
N LEU A 220 -20.38 -23.16 22.36
CA LEU A 220 -19.96 -22.66 21.04
C LEU A 220 -18.68 -23.38 20.61
N LEU A 221 -17.71 -23.49 21.52
CA LEU A 221 -16.48 -24.26 21.37
C LEU A 221 -16.33 -25.22 22.54
N SER A 222 -15.83 -26.42 22.26
CA SER A 222 -15.42 -27.41 23.25
C SER A 222 -14.09 -27.98 22.80
N TYR A 223 -13.04 -27.79 23.61
CA TYR A 223 -11.68 -28.19 23.27
C TYR A 223 -11.10 -29.09 24.35
N ASN A 224 -10.66 -30.29 23.96
CA ASN A 224 -10.01 -31.23 24.86
C ASN A 224 -8.53 -30.86 24.94
N VAL A 225 -8.13 -30.22 26.04
CA VAL A 225 -6.79 -29.68 26.23
C VAL A 225 -6.36 -29.79 27.69
N ASP A 226 -5.09 -30.13 27.91
CA ASP A 226 -4.47 -30.06 29.23
C ASP A 226 -3.78 -28.70 29.38
N LEU A 227 -4.31 -27.84 30.25
CA LEU A 227 -3.72 -26.52 30.53
C LEU A 227 -2.60 -26.58 31.58
N SER A 228 -2.32 -27.74 32.17
CA SER A 228 -1.25 -27.91 33.17
C SER A 228 0.14 -27.48 32.68
N PRO A 229 0.53 -27.72 31.41
CA PRO A 229 1.82 -27.23 30.88
C PRO A 229 1.84 -25.71 30.63
N VAL A 230 0.67 -25.09 30.46
CA VAL A 230 0.54 -23.66 30.12
C VAL A 230 0.56 -22.81 31.40
N PHE A 231 -0.13 -23.26 32.45
CA PHE A 231 -0.28 -22.46 33.66
C PHE A 231 0.93 -22.53 34.59
N GLY A 232 1.30 -21.39 35.17
CA GLY A 232 2.17 -21.33 36.35
C GLY A 232 1.41 -21.66 37.63
N ASP A 233 2.11 -21.61 38.77
CA ASP A 233 1.48 -21.80 40.08
C ASP A 233 0.46 -20.70 40.37
N GLU A 234 0.84 -19.45 40.09
CA GLU A 234 0.02 -18.26 40.23
C GLU A 234 0.09 -17.43 38.94
N MET A 235 -1.05 -16.93 38.48
CA MET A 235 -1.18 -16.16 37.23
C MET A 235 -2.25 -15.07 37.36
N TYR A 236 -2.21 -14.08 36.49
CA TYR A 236 -3.16 -12.99 36.46
C TYR A 236 -4.25 -13.27 35.42
N VAL A 237 -5.49 -12.96 35.78
CA VAL A 237 -6.64 -13.04 34.88
C VAL A 237 -7.10 -11.63 34.53
N GLY A 238 -7.51 -11.42 33.29
CA GLY A 238 -7.90 -10.10 32.83
C GLY A 238 -8.36 -10.07 31.39
N PHE A 239 -8.44 -8.87 30.88
CA PHE A 239 -8.82 -8.59 29.51
C PHE A 239 -7.75 -7.76 28.83
N SER A 240 -7.52 -8.06 27.56
CA SER A 240 -6.77 -7.24 26.63
C SER A 240 -7.62 -6.90 25.43
N ALA A 241 -7.42 -5.73 24.85
CA ALA A 241 -8.06 -5.34 23.61
C ALA A 241 -7.16 -4.37 22.85
N SER A 242 -7.33 -4.37 21.54
CA SER A 242 -6.62 -3.46 20.65
C SER A 242 -7.55 -2.86 19.61
N THR A 243 -7.09 -1.77 19.01
CA THR A 243 -7.72 -1.19 17.82
C THR A 243 -6.80 -1.29 16.62
N GLY A 244 -7.42 -1.31 15.45
CA GLY A 244 -6.72 -1.30 14.16
C GLY A 244 -6.68 0.10 13.54
N LEU A 245 -6.61 0.14 12.21
CA LEU A 245 -6.83 1.37 11.45
C LEU A 245 -8.26 1.89 11.65
N LEU A 246 -9.24 0.97 11.65
CA LEU A 246 -10.64 1.24 11.95
C LEU A 246 -10.87 0.94 13.43
N ALA A 247 -11.12 1.98 14.22
CA ALA A 247 -11.20 1.85 15.66
C ALA A 247 -12.54 1.27 16.14
N SER A 248 -12.49 0.53 17.23
CA SER A 248 -13.65 0.02 17.96
C SER A 248 -13.45 0.23 19.46
N SER A 249 -14.51 0.65 20.16
CA SER A 249 -14.51 0.70 21.62
C SER A 249 -14.94 -0.64 22.20
N HIS A 250 -14.07 -1.27 22.97
CA HIS A 250 -14.31 -2.56 23.63
C HIS A 250 -14.69 -2.34 25.10
N TYR A 251 -15.85 -2.84 25.52
CA TYR A 251 -16.38 -2.64 26.87
C TYR A 251 -16.52 -3.95 27.63
N ILE A 252 -16.21 -3.92 28.94
CA ILE A 252 -16.58 -4.96 29.90
C ILE A 252 -17.59 -4.37 30.88
N LEU A 253 -18.77 -4.98 30.99
CA LEU A 253 -19.91 -4.46 31.74
C LEU A 253 -20.04 -5.12 33.12
N GLY A 254 -19.61 -6.37 33.24
CA GLY A 254 -19.57 -7.13 34.48
C GLY A 254 -18.72 -8.38 34.30
N TRP A 255 -18.22 -8.92 35.41
CA TRP A 255 -17.28 -10.04 35.40
C TRP A 255 -17.34 -10.82 36.71
N ASN A 256 -17.56 -12.13 36.61
CA ASN A 256 -17.48 -13.09 37.70
C ASN A 256 -16.41 -14.13 37.39
N PHE A 257 -15.68 -14.55 38.41
CA PHE A 257 -14.64 -15.57 38.31
C PHE A 257 -14.71 -16.49 39.52
N ASN A 258 -14.55 -17.80 39.30
CA ASN A 258 -14.63 -18.82 40.33
C ASN A 258 -13.63 -19.97 40.06
N MET A 259 -12.84 -20.34 41.08
CA MET A 259 -11.87 -21.46 41.01
C MET A 259 -12.46 -22.80 41.51
N SER A 260 -13.55 -22.75 42.25
CA SER A 260 -14.09 -23.85 43.04
C SER A 260 -15.34 -24.48 42.44
N GLY A 261 -15.94 -23.82 41.45
CA GLY A 261 -17.24 -24.19 40.88
C GLY A 261 -17.61 -23.32 39.69
N GLU A 262 -18.92 -23.24 39.42
CA GLU A 262 -19.44 -22.48 38.28
C GLU A 262 -19.55 -20.98 38.60
N ALA A 263 -19.03 -20.14 37.70
CA ALA A 263 -19.20 -18.69 37.80
C ALA A 263 -20.67 -18.31 37.53
N LEU A 264 -21.22 -17.48 38.41
CA LEU A 264 -22.61 -17.04 38.31
C LEU A 264 -22.85 -16.27 37.00
N SER A 265 -23.95 -16.56 36.32
CA SER A 265 -24.38 -15.76 35.17
C SER A 265 -24.85 -14.37 35.62
N LEU A 266 -24.55 -13.37 34.81
CA LEU A 266 -24.88 -11.97 35.06
C LEU A 266 -26.25 -11.64 34.45
N SER A 267 -27.07 -10.93 35.23
CA SER A 267 -28.37 -10.42 34.78
C SER A 267 -28.16 -9.17 33.92
N LEU A 268 -28.25 -9.28 32.60
CA LEU A 268 -27.99 -8.18 31.66
C LEU A 268 -28.71 -6.85 31.98
N PRO A 269 -29.99 -6.84 32.42
CA PRO A 269 -30.67 -5.59 32.77
C PRO A 269 -30.07 -4.82 33.96
N SER A 270 -29.31 -5.51 34.84
CA SER A 270 -28.70 -4.91 36.03
C SER A 270 -27.34 -4.26 35.76
N LEU A 271 -26.76 -4.50 34.57
CA LEU A 271 -25.42 -4.06 34.22
C LEU A 271 -25.37 -2.59 33.74
N PRO A 272 -24.20 -1.94 33.85
CA PRO A 272 -23.95 -0.65 33.22
C PRO A 272 -24.36 -0.64 31.75
N ARG A 273 -24.93 0.47 31.28
CA ARG A 273 -25.22 0.62 29.85
C ARG A 273 -23.95 0.91 29.09
N VAL A 274 -23.87 0.38 27.88
CA VAL A 274 -22.85 0.78 26.90
C VAL A 274 -23.07 2.26 26.57
N PRO A 275 -22.06 3.13 26.71
CA PRO A 275 -22.16 4.52 26.28
C PRO A 275 -22.56 4.56 24.80
N ARG A 276 -23.62 5.28 24.47
CA ARG A 276 -23.97 5.49 23.06
C ARG A 276 -22.96 6.46 22.47
N PRO A 277 -22.33 6.13 21.33
CA PRO A 277 -21.54 7.12 20.61
C PRO A 277 -22.42 8.34 20.37
N LEU A 278 -22.01 9.50 20.87
CA LEU A 278 -22.57 10.76 20.40
C LEU A 278 -22.35 10.74 18.89
N LYS A 279 -23.42 10.83 18.09
CA LYS A 279 -23.29 10.93 16.64
C LYS A 279 -22.30 12.06 16.37
N LYS A 280 -21.04 11.74 16.01
CA LYS A 280 -20.11 12.74 15.47
C LYS A 280 -20.88 13.33 14.28
N LYS A 281 -21.16 14.63 14.32
CA LYS A 281 -21.72 15.32 13.15
C LYS A 281 -20.74 15.03 12.03
N LYS A 282 -21.14 14.20 11.06
CA LYS A 282 -20.37 14.03 9.83
C LYS A 282 -20.12 15.44 9.30
N SER A 283 -18.87 15.84 9.13
CA SER A 283 -18.57 17.07 8.40
C SER A 283 -18.85 16.75 6.93
N PRO A 284 -19.97 17.23 6.34
CA PRO A 284 -20.23 16.99 4.93
C PRO A 284 -19.07 17.47 4.05
N GLY A 285 -18.26 18.41 4.56
CA GLY A 285 -17.06 18.93 3.89
C GLY A 285 -15.94 17.92 3.64
N LEU A 286 -15.76 16.86 4.45
CA LEU A 286 -14.68 15.89 4.21
C LEU A 286 -15.06 14.89 3.11
N ILE A 287 -16.33 14.46 3.09
CA ILE A 287 -16.89 13.62 2.01
C ILE A 287 -16.96 14.42 0.70
N LEU A 288 -17.46 15.67 0.74
CA LEU A 288 -17.44 16.54 -0.44
C LEU A 288 -16.01 16.79 -0.89
N GLY A 289 -15.06 17.08 0.00
CA GLY A 289 -13.68 17.40 -0.35
C GLY A 289 -12.95 16.25 -1.03
N VAL A 290 -13.07 15.03 -0.49
CA VAL A 290 -12.46 13.82 -1.10
C VAL A 290 -13.15 13.47 -2.42
N SER A 291 -14.49 13.55 -2.48
CA SER A 291 -15.22 13.30 -3.72
C SER A 291 -14.90 14.32 -4.82
N LEU A 292 -14.74 15.61 -4.47
CA LEU A 292 -14.37 16.66 -5.41
C LEU A 292 -12.93 16.45 -5.90
N SER A 293 -12.00 16.14 -4.99
CA SER A 293 -10.60 15.89 -5.32
C SER A 293 -10.42 14.69 -6.25
N CYS A 294 -11.03 13.55 -5.95
CA CYS A 294 -10.98 12.38 -6.83
C CYS A 294 -11.64 12.64 -8.19
N SER A 295 -12.77 13.37 -8.21
CA SER A 295 -13.44 13.73 -9.47
C SER A 295 -12.57 14.65 -10.33
N LEU A 296 -11.91 15.64 -9.72
CA LEU A 296 -10.99 16.55 -10.41
C LEU A 296 -9.77 15.81 -10.98
N LEU A 297 -9.21 14.85 -10.25
CA LEU A 297 -8.11 14.02 -10.74
C LEU A 297 -8.52 13.15 -11.93
N ILE A 298 -9.70 12.52 -11.89
CA ILE A 298 -10.22 11.72 -13.00
C ILE A 298 -10.47 12.61 -14.23
N ILE A 299 -11.06 13.79 -14.04
CA ILE A 299 -11.30 14.74 -15.13
C ILE A 299 -9.96 15.20 -15.73
N ALA A 300 -8.94 15.46 -14.92
CA ALA A 300 -7.61 15.83 -15.41
C ALA A 300 -6.97 14.70 -16.24
N VAL A 301 -7.05 13.44 -15.79
CA VAL A 301 -6.55 12.29 -16.54
C VAL A 301 -7.28 12.11 -17.86
N ILE A 302 -8.61 12.24 -17.87
CA ILE A 302 -9.42 12.18 -19.10
C ILE A 302 -9.05 13.32 -20.04
N ALA A 303 -8.88 14.55 -19.52
CA ALA A 303 -8.49 15.70 -20.33
C ALA A 303 -7.12 15.50 -20.98
N VAL A 304 -6.14 14.98 -20.23
CA VAL A 304 -4.81 14.63 -20.77
C VAL A 304 -4.92 13.56 -21.84
N ALA A 305 -5.70 12.49 -21.62
CA ALA A 305 -5.91 11.43 -22.59
C ALA A 305 -6.59 11.94 -23.88
N VAL A 306 -7.58 12.84 -23.76
CA VAL A 306 -8.26 13.48 -24.90
C VAL A 306 -7.30 14.41 -25.64
N MET A 307 -6.51 15.23 -24.95
CA MET A 307 -5.50 16.08 -25.60
C MET A 307 -4.47 15.25 -26.35
N PHE A 308 -4.02 14.14 -25.78
CA PHE A 308 -3.10 13.22 -26.44
C PHE A 308 -3.75 12.56 -27.66
N GLY A 309 -5.02 12.16 -27.57
CA GLY A 309 -5.79 11.62 -28.69
C GLY A 309 -6.01 12.63 -29.82
N ILE A 310 -6.29 13.89 -29.50
CA ILE A 310 -6.43 14.97 -30.50
C ILE A 310 -5.10 15.30 -31.15
N LYS A 311 -4.00 15.33 -30.39
CA LYS A 311 -2.65 15.55 -30.96
C LYS A 311 -2.33 14.42 -31.95
N LYS A 312 -2.53 13.16 -31.53
CA LYS A 312 -2.34 11.98 -32.38
C LYS A 312 -3.24 11.97 -33.62
N ALA A 313 -4.48 12.47 -33.53
CA ALA A 313 -5.40 12.56 -34.66
C ALA A 313 -5.13 13.75 -35.59
N LYS A 314 -4.44 14.79 -35.10
CA LYS A 314 -3.96 15.91 -35.94
C LYS A 314 -2.65 15.58 -36.66
N ASP A 315 -1.85 14.67 -36.10
CA ASP A 315 -0.66 14.08 -36.74
C ASP A 315 -0.99 13.00 -37.79
N GLU A 316 -2.27 12.75 -38.07
CA GLU A 316 -2.67 11.92 -39.21
C GLU A 316 -2.68 12.81 -40.46
N ASP A 317 -1.58 12.77 -41.22
CA ASP A 317 -1.37 13.51 -42.47
C ASP A 317 -2.61 13.42 -43.37
N ARG A 318 -3.20 14.57 -43.71
CA ARG A 318 -4.34 14.66 -44.63
C ARG A 318 -3.95 14.11 -45.99
N VAL A 319 -4.47 12.94 -46.33
CA VAL A 319 -4.44 12.38 -47.69
C VAL A 319 -5.10 13.37 -48.65
N GLU A 320 -4.34 13.94 -49.57
CA GLU A 320 -4.85 14.87 -50.56
C GLU A 320 -5.59 14.13 -51.69
N GLU A 321 -6.59 14.77 -52.33
CA GLU A 321 -7.47 14.13 -53.32
C GLU A 321 -6.73 13.50 -54.51
N TRP A 322 -5.55 13.99 -54.86
CA TRP A 322 -4.73 13.41 -55.93
C TRP A 322 -4.06 12.08 -55.55
N GLU A 323 -4.01 11.71 -54.26
CA GLU A 323 -3.45 10.44 -53.76
C GLU A 323 -4.42 9.26 -53.91
N LEU A 324 -5.70 9.52 -54.19
CA LEU A 324 -6.73 8.50 -54.41
C LEU A 324 -6.66 7.88 -55.82
N ASP A 325 -6.20 8.63 -56.82
CA ASP A 325 -6.21 8.21 -58.23
C ASP A 325 -5.00 7.34 -58.64
N PHE A 326 -3.90 7.35 -57.87
CA PHE A 326 -2.64 6.68 -58.23
C PHE A 326 -2.10 5.66 -57.22
N GLY A 327 -2.81 5.37 -56.13
CA GLY A 327 -2.47 4.32 -55.16
C GLY A 327 -1.18 4.58 -54.35
N PRO A 328 -1.05 4.06 -53.12
CA PRO A 328 -0.02 4.53 -52.21
C PRO A 328 1.26 3.72 -52.40
N HIS A 329 2.32 4.31 -52.96
CA HIS A 329 3.69 3.85 -52.68
C HIS A 329 4.51 5.02 -52.11
N ARG A 330 4.13 5.47 -50.92
CA ARG A 330 5.03 6.26 -50.08
C ARG A 330 5.88 5.28 -49.28
N PHE A 331 7.16 5.18 -49.65
CA PHE A 331 8.12 4.41 -48.86
C PHE A 331 8.62 5.29 -47.72
N SER A 332 8.51 4.80 -46.50
CA SER A 332 9.15 5.46 -45.37
C SER A 332 10.66 5.51 -45.58
N TYR A 333 11.35 6.54 -45.06
CA TYR A 333 12.82 6.61 -45.12
C TYR A 333 13.49 5.32 -44.60
N ARG A 334 12.88 4.68 -43.60
CA ARG A 334 13.33 3.39 -43.07
C ARG A 334 13.24 2.26 -44.10
N GLU A 335 12.20 2.23 -44.91
CA GLU A 335 12.05 1.26 -46.00
C GLU A 335 13.04 1.53 -47.13
N LEU A 336 13.23 2.79 -47.53
CA LEU A 336 14.22 3.18 -48.53
C LEU A 336 15.64 2.85 -48.06
N LYS A 337 16.00 3.22 -46.83
CA LYS A 337 17.29 2.89 -46.21
C LYS A 337 17.52 1.37 -46.14
N LYS A 338 16.47 0.58 -45.90
CA LYS A 338 16.58 -0.88 -45.90
C LYS A 338 16.75 -1.43 -47.32
N ALA A 339 16.01 -0.89 -48.29
CA ALA A 339 16.06 -1.31 -49.68
C ALA A 339 17.40 -0.96 -50.36
N THR A 340 18.03 0.14 -49.98
CA THR A 340 19.33 0.60 -50.52
C THR A 340 20.53 0.19 -49.65
N ASN A 341 20.30 -0.68 -48.66
CA ASN A 341 21.30 -1.12 -47.69
C ASN A 341 22.10 0.05 -47.06
N GLY A 342 21.38 1.03 -46.53
CA GLY A 342 21.96 2.23 -45.93
C GLY A 342 22.42 3.28 -46.95
N PHE A 343 21.99 3.19 -48.21
CA PHE A 343 22.53 3.95 -49.34
C PHE A 343 24.03 3.69 -49.56
N GLY A 344 24.45 2.44 -49.39
CA GLY A 344 25.85 2.04 -49.57
C GLY A 344 26.32 2.24 -51.01
N ASP A 345 27.61 2.58 -51.17
CA ASP A 345 28.25 2.99 -52.43
C ASP A 345 28.01 2.06 -53.64
N LYS A 346 27.68 0.80 -53.39
CA LYS A 346 27.47 -0.24 -54.41
C LYS A 346 26.05 -0.28 -54.99
N GLU A 347 25.08 0.40 -54.37
CA GLU A 347 23.68 0.43 -54.81
C GLU A 347 23.16 1.84 -55.13
N LEU A 348 24.07 2.82 -55.20
CA LEU A 348 23.80 4.12 -55.81
C LEU A 348 23.80 3.96 -57.33
N LEU A 349 22.63 4.04 -57.96
CA LEU A 349 22.52 4.08 -59.41
C LEU A 349 23.29 5.29 -59.96
N GLY A 350 24.35 5.03 -60.73
CA GLY A 350 25.05 6.03 -61.55
C GLY A 350 26.23 6.78 -60.92
N TRP A 351 26.62 6.53 -59.66
CA TRP A 351 27.66 7.37 -59.02
C TRP A 351 29.09 6.80 -59.05
N GLN A 352 29.32 5.49 -59.22
CA GLN A 352 30.71 4.96 -59.15
C GLN A 352 31.15 4.02 -60.28
N SER A 353 30.36 3.82 -61.34
CA SER A 353 30.84 3.15 -62.57
C SER A 353 30.03 3.46 -63.85
N GLY A 354 29.11 4.43 -63.79
CA GLY A 354 28.34 4.90 -64.94
C GLY A 354 28.60 6.38 -65.19
N ASP A 355 28.33 6.85 -66.41
CA ASP A 355 28.39 8.28 -66.71
C ASP A 355 27.26 8.97 -65.94
N ILE A 356 27.50 10.14 -65.33
CA ILE A 356 26.45 10.93 -64.67
C ILE A 356 25.31 11.29 -65.63
N ARG A 357 25.55 11.14 -66.94
CA ARG A 357 24.56 11.25 -68.01
C ARG A 357 23.53 10.12 -68.04
N ASP A 358 23.81 8.95 -67.44
CA ASP A 358 22.92 7.78 -67.48
C ASP A 358 21.66 7.95 -66.62
N VAL A 359 21.65 8.93 -65.71
CA VAL A 359 20.47 9.28 -64.89
C VAL A 359 19.54 10.29 -65.58
N VAL A 360 19.91 10.80 -66.76
CA VAL A 360 19.06 11.72 -67.53
C VAL A 360 17.89 10.95 -68.14
N ASP A 361 16.67 11.48 -67.98
CA ASP A 361 15.45 10.85 -68.52
C ASP A 361 15.59 10.67 -70.04
N ARG A 362 15.48 9.41 -70.50
CA ARG A 362 15.60 9.02 -71.92
C ARG A 362 14.61 9.74 -72.82
N ARG A 363 13.49 10.24 -72.29
CA ARG A 363 12.49 11.02 -73.04
C ARG A 363 13.01 12.37 -73.50
N LEU A 364 14.07 12.89 -72.88
CA LEU A 364 14.74 14.11 -73.35
C LEU A 364 15.52 13.88 -74.65
N ASN A 365 15.68 12.62 -75.09
CA ASN A 365 16.19 12.24 -76.41
C ASN A 365 17.54 12.89 -76.82
N GLY A 366 18.37 13.25 -75.84
CA GLY A 366 19.64 13.94 -76.06
C GLY A 366 19.54 15.43 -76.35
N GLU A 367 18.33 16.01 -76.28
CA GLU A 367 18.10 17.45 -76.44
C GLU A 367 18.21 18.19 -75.10
N TYR A 368 19.43 18.25 -74.55
CA TYR A 368 19.72 19.02 -73.34
C TYR A 368 21.16 19.53 -73.36
N ASP A 369 21.39 20.63 -72.65
CA ASP A 369 22.73 21.14 -72.40
C ASP A 369 23.41 20.28 -71.33
N GLU A 370 24.55 19.67 -71.67
CA GLU A 370 25.22 18.71 -70.80
C GLU A 370 25.73 19.35 -69.50
N ASP A 371 26.21 20.59 -69.56
CA ASP A 371 26.78 21.29 -68.41
C ASP A 371 25.68 21.67 -67.42
N GLU A 372 24.50 22.07 -67.93
CA GLU A 372 23.32 22.35 -67.09
C GLU A 372 22.81 21.10 -66.39
N VAL A 373 22.76 19.98 -67.09
CA VAL A 373 22.31 18.71 -66.52
C VAL A 373 23.25 18.23 -65.41
N VAL A 374 24.57 18.27 -65.66
CA VAL A 374 25.56 17.91 -64.64
C VAL A 374 25.46 18.83 -63.42
N MET A 375 25.24 20.12 -63.63
CA MET A 375 25.07 21.09 -62.55
C MET A 375 23.80 20.84 -61.72
N VAL A 376 22.66 20.58 -62.37
CA VAL A 376 21.38 20.31 -61.69
C VAL A 376 21.45 19.01 -60.88
N ILE A 377 22.10 17.97 -61.41
CA ILE A 377 22.26 16.69 -60.70
C ILE A 377 23.15 16.88 -59.47
N LYS A 378 24.32 17.52 -59.62
CA LYS A 378 25.23 17.81 -58.50
C LYS A 378 24.57 18.69 -57.44
N LEU A 379 23.79 19.69 -57.85
CA LEU A 379 23.08 20.58 -56.95
C LEU A 379 21.95 19.85 -56.21
N GLY A 380 21.20 18.98 -56.91
CA GLY A 380 20.17 18.13 -56.29
C GLY A 380 20.76 17.18 -55.24
N LEU A 381 21.95 16.64 -55.49
CA LEU A 381 22.66 15.80 -54.52
C LEU A 381 23.10 16.60 -53.28
N LEU A 382 23.64 17.82 -53.46
CA LEU A 382 24.00 18.72 -52.36
C LEU A 382 22.78 19.13 -51.52
N CYS A 383 21.66 19.45 -52.17
CA CYS A 383 20.41 19.77 -51.49
C CYS A 383 19.84 18.58 -50.68
N SER A 384 20.18 17.35 -51.08
CA SER A 384 19.69 16.11 -50.45
C SER A 384 20.66 15.56 -49.39
N ASN A 385 21.70 16.30 -49.01
CA ASN A 385 22.69 15.83 -48.03
C ASN A 385 22.06 15.59 -46.64
N ASN A 386 22.43 14.52 -45.93
CA ASN A 386 21.87 14.22 -44.61
C ASN A 386 22.22 15.24 -43.52
N SER A 387 23.35 15.97 -43.64
CA SER A 387 23.68 17.05 -42.72
C SER A 387 23.06 18.37 -43.21
N PRO A 388 22.16 19.01 -42.44
CA PRO A 388 21.51 20.26 -42.86
C PRO A 388 22.49 21.41 -43.07
N GLU A 389 23.61 21.40 -42.33
CA GLU A 389 24.58 22.50 -42.31
C GLU A 389 25.42 22.61 -43.59
N VAL A 390 25.52 21.52 -44.35
CA VAL A 390 26.26 21.46 -45.63
C VAL A 390 25.36 21.64 -46.85
N ARG A 391 24.03 21.71 -46.66
CA ARG A 391 23.10 21.98 -47.76
C ARG A 391 23.22 23.43 -48.20
N PRO A 392 23.20 23.73 -49.50
CA PRO A 392 23.19 25.11 -49.97
C PRO A 392 21.89 25.80 -49.57
N THR A 393 21.99 27.06 -49.19
CA THR A 393 20.81 27.92 -49.00
C THR A 393 20.09 28.11 -50.33
N MET A 394 18.78 28.41 -50.31
CA MET A 394 18.01 28.67 -51.54
C MET A 394 18.61 29.77 -52.42
N ARG A 395 19.26 30.77 -51.81
CA ARG A 395 19.99 31.80 -52.55
C ARG A 395 21.18 31.21 -53.31
N GLN A 396 21.96 30.34 -52.70
CA GLN A 396 23.08 29.67 -53.36
C GLN A 396 22.59 28.73 -54.46
N VAL A 397 21.48 28.00 -54.24
CA VAL A 397 20.85 27.15 -55.27
C VAL A 397 20.51 27.96 -56.52
N VAL A 398 19.84 29.11 -56.35
CA VAL A 398 19.51 29.99 -57.49
C VAL A 398 20.78 30.50 -58.17
N MET A 399 21.80 30.90 -57.41
CA MET A 399 23.06 31.40 -57.99
C MET A 399 23.83 30.31 -58.77
N TYR A 400 23.76 29.04 -58.36
CA TYR A 400 24.28 27.93 -59.16
C TYR A 400 23.49 27.78 -60.47
N LEU A 401 22.16 27.75 -60.41
CA LEU A 401 21.32 27.60 -61.61
C LEU A 401 21.47 28.77 -62.60
N GLU A 402 21.72 29.97 -62.11
CA GLU A 402 22.02 31.15 -62.93
C GLU A 402 23.47 31.17 -63.49
N LYS A 403 24.24 30.09 -63.30
CA LYS A 403 25.65 29.93 -63.71
C LYS A 403 26.58 31.01 -63.14
N GLN A 404 26.20 31.63 -62.01
CA GLN A 404 27.00 32.67 -61.35
C GLN A 404 28.13 32.09 -60.48
N PHE A 405 28.06 30.80 -60.16
CA PHE A 405 29.13 30.02 -59.53
C PHE A 405 29.58 28.86 -60.42
N PRO A 406 30.88 28.48 -60.40
CA PRO A 406 31.33 27.28 -61.10
C PRO A 406 30.67 26.04 -60.50
N SER A 407 30.48 25.01 -61.33
CA SER A 407 29.84 23.76 -60.90
C SER A 407 30.58 23.18 -59.68
N PRO A 408 29.88 22.59 -58.68
CA PRO A 408 30.54 22.03 -57.51
C PRO A 408 31.56 20.94 -57.92
N GLU A 409 32.83 21.13 -57.56
CA GLU A 409 33.92 20.31 -58.11
C GLU A 409 34.09 18.97 -57.38
N VAL A 410 33.63 18.86 -56.12
CA VAL A 410 33.56 17.58 -55.37
C VAL A 410 32.33 17.62 -54.47
N VAL A 411 31.40 16.68 -54.63
CA VAL A 411 30.37 16.41 -53.62
C VAL A 411 30.96 15.37 -52.67
N PRO A 412 31.29 15.72 -51.41
CA PRO A 412 31.85 14.75 -50.48
C PRO A 412 30.84 13.61 -50.27
N ALA A 413 31.34 12.37 -50.21
CA ALA A 413 30.51 11.26 -49.74
C ALA A 413 30.03 11.59 -48.31
N PRO A 414 28.81 11.19 -47.92
CA PRO A 414 28.30 11.49 -46.58
C PRO A 414 29.26 10.94 -45.51
N ASP A 415 29.74 11.80 -44.61
CA ASP A 415 30.66 11.41 -43.54
C ASP A 415 30.06 10.28 -42.70
N PHE A 416 30.79 9.17 -42.59
CA PHE A 416 30.51 8.09 -41.65
C PHE A 416 30.79 8.60 -40.23
N LEU A 417 29.73 8.89 -39.46
CA LEU A 417 29.88 9.02 -38.02
C LEU A 417 29.82 7.62 -37.40
N ASP A 418 31.01 7.09 -37.10
CA ASP A 418 31.21 5.87 -36.33
C ASP A 418 30.56 6.00 -34.94
N ALA A 419 29.69 5.05 -34.63
CA ALA A 419 29.13 4.87 -33.30
C ALA A 419 30.21 4.25 -32.39
N ASN A 420 31.09 5.09 -31.84
CA ASN A 420 31.82 4.82 -30.59
C ASN A 420 32.66 6.04 -30.20
N ASP A 421 32.11 6.92 -29.37
CA ASP A 421 32.87 7.36 -28.20
C ASP A 421 31.91 7.83 -27.10
N SER A 422 31.99 7.16 -25.96
CA SER A 422 31.35 7.59 -24.72
C SER A 422 32.42 8.23 -23.85
N MET A 423 32.24 9.46 -23.38
CA MET A 423 32.67 9.80 -22.02
C MET A 423 31.98 11.07 -21.48
N CYS A 424 31.10 10.79 -20.52
CA CYS A 424 30.64 11.53 -19.34
C CYS A 424 31.00 13.01 -19.19
N LEU A 425 30.01 13.84 -18.86
CA LEU A 425 29.95 14.57 -17.58
C LEU A 425 28.48 14.87 -17.19
N ASP A 426 28.13 14.48 -15.97
CA ASP A 426 26.91 14.85 -15.25
C ASP A 426 26.88 16.37 -15.01
N ASP A 427 25.73 17.05 -15.21
CA ASP A 427 24.78 17.34 -14.13
C ASP A 427 23.64 18.29 -14.59
N ALA A 428 22.47 18.07 -13.99
CA ALA A 428 21.35 18.99 -13.79
C ALA A 428 20.49 19.54 -14.98
N SER A 429 19.20 19.26 -14.82
CA SER A 429 18.02 20.08 -15.16
C SER A 429 17.23 19.79 -16.44
N GLY A 430 16.05 19.20 -16.23
CA GLY A 430 14.76 19.55 -16.83
C GLY A 430 14.68 19.76 -18.35
N GLY A 431 14.07 18.81 -19.05
CA GLY A 431 13.67 19.06 -20.44
C GLY A 431 12.97 17.87 -21.06
N ASN A 432 11.70 18.06 -21.38
CA ASN A 432 10.81 17.15 -22.07
C ASN A 432 11.39 16.75 -23.43
N ALA A 433 11.59 15.45 -23.69
CA ALA A 433 11.88 14.96 -25.04
C ALA A 433 10.57 14.89 -25.85
N GLY A 434 10.13 16.04 -26.36
CA GLY A 434 9.33 16.12 -27.59
C GLY A 434 10.31 16.24 -28.76
N GLU A 435 10.26 15.36 -29.74
CA GLU A 435 9.33 15.42 -30.87
C GLU A 435 9.68 16.58 -31.82
N PHE A 436 10.02 16.15 -33.03
CA PHE A 436 10.58 16.87 -34.16
C PHE A 436 9.53 17.84 -34.74
N GLU A 437 9.70 19.15 -34.53
CA GLU A 437 9.04 20.19 -35.32
C GLU A 437 10.07 21.25 -35.73
N ASP A 438 10.57 21.15 -36.97
CA ASP A 438 11.30 22.23 -37.63
C ASP A 438 10.37 22.88 -38.67
N PHE A 439 9.67 23.93 -38.26
CA PHE A 439 9.17 24.97 -39.16
C PHE A 439 10.10 26.18 -38.98
N VAL A 440 11.03 26.39 -39.92
CA VAL A 440 11.94 27.54 -39.89
C VAL A 440 11.22 28.78 -40.40
N ASP A 441 10.77 29.59 -39.44
CA ASP A 441 10.59 31.03 -39.60
C ASP A 441 11.91 31.65 -40.08
N SER A 442 11.94 32.11 -41.33
CA SER A 442 13.06 32.89 -41.87
C SER A 442 12.55 34.24 -42.38
N ALA A 443 12.25 35.14 -41.45
CA ALA A 443 12.22 36.57 -41.73
C ALA A 443 12.70 37.38 -40.52
N ARG A 444 13.71 38.23 -40.80
CA ARG A 444 14.30 39.29 -39.96
C ARG A 444 15.38 38.82 -38.97
N PHE A 445 16.64 39.01 -39.35
CA PHE A 445 17.44 40.14 -38.86
C PHE A 445 18.74 40.18 -39.67
N TYR A 446 18.81 41.11 -40.63
CA TYR A 446 20.08 41.56 -41.19
C TYR A 446 20.32 42.97 -40.65
N SER A 447 21.35 43.13 -39.84
CA SER A 447 21.90 44.42 -39.43
C SER A 447 23.05 44.74 -40.38
N GLY A 448 22.97 45.88 -41.07
CA GLY A 448 23.99 46.35 -42.00
C GLY A 448 25.33 46.69 -41.32
N PRO A 449 26.38 46.94 -42.13
CA PRO A 449 27.76 46.89 -41.69
C PRO A 449 28.19 48.21 -41.03
N ASN A 450 28.87 48.11 -39.89
CA ASN A 450 29.66 49.21 -39.36
C ASN A 450 31.12 49.05 -39.80
N GLN A 451 31.62 50.03 -40.53
CA GLN A 451 33.01 50.16 -40.90
C GLN A 451 33.83 50.52 -39.65
N THR A 452 34.84 49.72 -39.32
CA THR A 452 36.06 50.21 -38.70
C THR A 452 37.25 49.39 -39.20
N SER A 453 38.19 50.14 -39.73
CA SER A 453 39.44 49.78 -40.37
C SER A 453 40.51 49.23 -39.42
N THR A 454 41.26 48.22 -39.87
CA THR A 454 42.71 48.08 -39.62
C THR A 454 43.40 47.28 -40.75
N SER A 455 44.13 48.04 -41.58
CA SER A 455 45.40 47.77 -42.26
C SER A 455 45.94 46.33 -42.44
N SER A 456 45.97 45.92 -43.71
CA SER A 456 47.14 45.49 -44.51
C SER A 456 48.21 44.55 -43.91
N SER A 457 48.44 43.43 -44.60
CA SER A 457 49.77 43.11 -45.13
C SER A 457 49.69 42.20 -46.36
N ILE A 458 50.59 42.53 -47.29
CA ILE A 458 50.80 42.01 -48.64
C ILE A 458 51.69 40.77 -48.56
N PHE A 459 51.45 39.75 -49.40
CA PHE A 459 52.55 39.06 -50.10
C PHE A 459 52.10 38.58 -51.48
N SER A 460 52.83 39.04 -52.50
CA SER A 460 52.70 38.64 -53.90
C SER A 460 53.52 37.39 -54.19
N PHE A 461 53.14 36.64 -55.22
CA PHE A 461 54.12 36.10 -56.17
C PHE A 461 53.68 36.45 -57.60
N ALA A 462 54.47 37.33 -58.23
CA ALA A 462 54.60 37.44 -59.68
C ALA A 462 55.13 36.10 -60.25
N GLY A 463 54.90 35.68 -61.48
CA GLY A 463 54.48 36.36 -62.70
C GLY A 463 55.30 35.79 -63.87
N LYS A 464 54.96 36.25 -65.09
CA LYS A 464 55.62 36.05 -66.40
C LYS A 464 55.11 34.85 -67.21
N THR A 465 54.73 34.97 -68.48
CA THR A 465 55.03 35.96 -69.55
C THR A 465 53.93 35.88 -70.62
N LYS A 466 53.39 37.01 -71.13
CA LYS A 466 53.74 37.69 -72.41
C LYS A 466 53.67 36.74 -73.64
N THR A 467 53.07 37.06 -74.78
CA THR A 467 52.42 38.26 -75.32
C THR A 467 51.76 37.86 -76.64
N ASP A 468 50.68 38.56 -76.97
CA ASP A 468 50.01 38.64 -78.26
C ASP A 468 50.96 39.00 -79.43
N GLY A 469 50.58 38.61 -80.64
CA GLY A 469 51.27 39.04 -81.86
C GLY A 469 50.93 38.28 -83.15
N ARG A 470 49.75 38.59 -83.72
CA ARG A 470 49.32 38.38 -85.13
C ARG A 470 48.99 36.97 -85.62
#